data_AF-A0A6V7W7D9-F1
#
_entry.id   AF-A0A6V7W7D9-F1
#
_cell.length_a   1.000
_cell.length_b   1.000
_cell.length_c   1.000
_cell.angle_alpha   90.00
_cell.angle_beta   90.00
_cell.angle_gamma   90.00
#
_symmetry.space_group_name_H-M   'P 1'
#
loop_
_entity.id
_entity.type
_entity.pdbx_description
1 polymer ?
#
loop_
_entity_poly.entity_id
_entity_poly.type
_entity_poly.pdbx_seq_one_letter_code
_entity_poly.pdbx_strand_id
1 'polypeptide(L)'
;MLHYWFVTSQNKSDKLVIFLLLKFKDSNTLKIFWFNGGPGCSSLTGLLDGMGPYLINKDGKSLRKNVYSWNKYASVVFIESPVGVGYSYSLNGQIKNSDDNVIIFS
;
A
#
# COMPACT_ATOMS: atom_id res chain seq x y z
N MET A 1 -2.11 -16.42 3.89
CA MET A 1 -3.24 -15.59 3.43
C MET A 1 -2.78 -14.17 3.10
N LEU A 2 -3.53 -13.39 2.31
CA LEU A 2 -3.33 -11.94 2.11
C LEU A 2 -4.47 -11.25 2.89
N HIS A 3 -4.16 -10.22 3.68
CA HIS A 3 -5.18 -9.50 4.45
C HIS A 3 -5.27 -8.06 3.96
N TYR A 4 -6.49 -7.54 3.89
CA TYR A 4 -6.76 -6.15 3.54
C TYR A 4 -7.55 -5.49 4.65
N TRP A 5 -7.21 -4.25 4.97
CA TRP A 5 -7.86 -3.46 6.01
C TRP A 5 -8.01 -2.02 5.54
N PHE A 6 -9.12 -1.39 5.94
CA PHE A 6 -9.35 0.03 5.77
C PHE A 6 -9.17 0.70 7.12
N VAL A 7 -8.37 1.77 7.17
CA VAL A 7 -8.19 2.57 8.38
C VAL A 7 -8.69 3.98 8.11
N THR A 8 -9.59 4.47 8.96
CA THR A 8 -10.12 5.83 8.86
C THR A 8 -9.46 6.74 9.87
N SER A 9 -9.01 7.93 9.45
CA SER A 9 -8.66 8.99 10.40
C SER A 9 -9.91 9.40 11.20
N GLN A 10 -9.78 9.53 12.52
CA GLN A 10 -10.89 9.94 13.40
C GLN A 10 -11.15 11.45 13.36
N ASN A 11 -10.35 12.23 12.62
CA ASN A 11 -10.53 13.67 12.58
C ASN A 11 -11.74 14.06 11.70
N LYS A 12 -12.70 14.78 12.31
CA LYS A 12 -14.09 14.96 11.82
C LYS A 12 -14.21 15.63 10.45
N SER A 13 -13.21 16.38 10.03
CA SER A 13 -13.27 17.18 8.80
C SER A 13 -12.80 16.44 7.56
N ASP A 14 -11.88 15.48 7.69
CA ASP A 14 -11.28 14.74 6.58
C ASP A 14 -11.27 13.24 6.93
N LYS A 15 -12.37 12.54 6.60
CA LYS A 15 -12.44 11.08 6.70
C LYS A 15 -11.55 10.47 5.61
N LEU A 16 -10.26 10.44 5.89
CA LEU A 16 -9.25 9.76 5.10
C LEU A 16 -9.39 8.26 5.32
N VAL A 17 -9.69 7.50 4.28
CA VAL A 17 -9.61 6.03 4.29
C VAL A 17 -8.29 5.62 3.65
N ILE A 18 -7.41 5.02 4.44
CA ILE A 18 -6.14 4.45 3.98
C ILE A 18 -6.36 2.96 3.70
N PHE A 19 -5.96 2.52 2.52
CA PHE A 19 -5.96 1.10 2.16
C PHE A 19 -4.63 0.45 2.55
N LEU A 20 -4.71 -0.58 3.42
CA LEU A 20 -3.57 -1.36 3.89
C LEU A 20 -3.66 -2.79 3.35
N LEU A 21 -2.58 -3.24 2.73
CA LEU A 21 -2.43 -4.64 2.36
C LEU A 21 -1.30 -5.30 3.13
N LEU A 22 -1.66 -6.35 3.88
CA LEU A 22 -0.81 -7.00 4.85
C LEU A 22 -0.48 -8.43 4.43
N LYS A 23 0.81 -8.76 4.48
CA LYS A 23 1.29 -10.14 4.42
C LYS A 23 2.16 -10.45 5.64
N PHE A 24 1.60 -11.19 6.57
CA PHE A 24 2.32 -11.67 7.76
C PHE A 24 3.00 -13.01 7.48
N LYS A 25 4.23 -13.13 7.97
CA LYS A 25 4.96 -14.40 8.02
C LYS A 25 4.81 -15.01 9.42
N ASP A 26 5.49 -14.44 10.43
CA ASP A 26 5.38 -14.83 11.85
C ASP A 26 5.51 -13.60 12.78
N SER A 27 5.08 -13.71 14.04
CA SER A 27 5.08 -12.59 15.01
C SER A 27 6.46 -12.02 15.33
N ASN A 28 7.51 -12.84 15.22
CA ASN A 28 8.91 -12.47 15.49
C ASN A 28 9.67 -11.97 14.24
N THR A 29 9.00 -11.81 13.11
CA THR A 29 9.63 -11.31 11.87
C THR A 29 9.66 -9.79 11.82
N LEU A 30 10.70 -9.23 11.19
CA LEU A 30 10.79 -7.79 10.92
C LEU A 30 9.52 -7.29 10.22
N LYS A 31 9.01 -6.14 10.64
CA LYS A 31 7.84 -5.49 10.05
C LYS A 31 8.30 -4.32 9.19
N ILE A 32 7.98 -4.37 7.90
CA ILE A 32 8.32 -3.33 6.93
C ILE A 32 7.03 -2.64 6.51
N PHE A 33 6.98 -1.32 6.65
CA PHE A 33 5.93 -0.49 6.07
C PHE A 33 6.47 0.12 4.78
N TRP A 34 5.80 -0.16 3.67
CA TRP A 34 6.21 0.25 2.34
C TRP A 34 5.25 1.28 1.76
N PHE A 35 5.84 2.37 1.25
CA PHE A 35 5.16 3.46 0.57
C PHE A 35 5.86 3.68 -0.77
N ASN A 36 5.10 3.68 -1.86
CA ASN A 36 5.60 4.21 -3.12
C ASN A 36 5.55 5.73 -3.10
N GLY A 37 6.55 6.34 -3.74
CA GLY A 37 6.75 7.78 -3.76
C GLY A 37 6.17 8.51 -4.97
N GLY A 38 6.80 9.62 -5.33
CA GLY A 38 6.16 10.71 -6.08
C GLY A 38 5.09 11.38 -5.21
N PRO A 39 4.23 12.25 -5.76
CA PRO A 39 2.87 12.37 -5.29
C PRO A 39 2.00 11.39 -6.09
N GLY A 40 1.27 10.53 -5.40
CA GLY A 40 0.13 9.88 -6.04
C GLY A 40 0.36 8.47 -6.61
N CYS A 41 1.58 7.91 -6.57
CA CYS A 41 1.77 6.54 -7.03
C CYS A 41 1.27 5.51 -6.01
N SER A 42 0.56 4.52 -6.50
CA SER A 42 0.03 3.42 -5.68
C SER A 42 1.15 2.50 -5.19
N SER A 43 1.14 2.21 -3.89
CA SER A 43 2.00 1.17 -3.28
C SER A 43 1.66 -0.24 -3.76
N LEU A 44 0.51 -0.43 -4.42
CA LEU A 44 0.15 -1.69 -5.05
C LEU A 44 1.13 -2.06 -6.18
N THR A 45 1.77 -1.08 -6.82
CA THR A 45 2.87 -1.37 -7.77
C THR A 45 4.03 -2.06 -7.06
N GLY A 46 4.39 -1.65 -5.84
CA GLY A 46 5.43 -2.33 -5.05
C GLY A 46 5.05 -3.77 -4.71
N LEU A 47 3.75 -4.03 -4.50
CA LEU A 47 3.25 -5.38 -4.25
C LEU A 47 3.22 -6.24 -5.53
N LEU A 48 2.60 -5.75 -6.60
CA LEU A 48 2.20 -6.54 -7.76
C LEU A 48 3.19 -6.48 -8.93
N ASP A 49 4.16 -5.57 -8.89
CA ASP A 49 5.17 -5.43 -9.93
C ASP A 49 6.59 -5.22 -9.38
N GLY A 50 6.75 -5.29 -8.06
CA GLY A 50 8.05 -5.14 -7.40
C GLY A 50 8.42 -6.33 -6.52
N MET A 51 8.24 -6.13 -5.21
CA MET A 51 8.79 -6.95 -4.15
C MET A 51 7.76 -7.79 -3.39
N GLY A 52 6.49 -7.75 -3.80
CA GLY A 52 5.46 -8.59 -3.21
C GLY A 52 5.57 -10.08 -3.61
N PRO A 53 4.76 -10.94 -2.98
CA PRO A 53 4.80 -12.40 -3.15
C PRO A 53 4.37 -12.87 -4.55
N TYR A 54 3.61 -12.04 -5.27
CA TYR A 54 3.04 -12.35 -6.56
C TYR A 54 3.17 -11.15 -7.48
N LEU A 55 3.47 -11.41 -8.75
CA LEU A 55 3.62 -10.38 -9.77
C LEU A 55 2.56 -10.57 -10.86
N ILE A 56 2.05 -9.47 -11.40
CA ILE A 56 1.10 -9.47 -12.53
C ILE A 56 1.82 -9.95 -13.79
N ASN A 57 1.24 -10.93 -14.49
CA ASN A 57 1.72 -11.36 -15.78
C ASN A 57 1.33 -10.38 -16.90
N LYS A 58 1.98 -10.49 -18.06
CA LYS A 58 1.72 -9.61 -19.22
C LYS A 58 0.27 -9.65 -19.71
N ASP A 59 -0.47 -10.70 -19.38
CA ASP A 59 -1.90 -10.83 -19.70
C ASP A 59 -2.80 -9.91 -18.87
N GLY A 60 -2.27 -9.29 -17.80
CA GLY A 60 -3.01 -8.45 -16.86
C GLY A 60 -4.07 -9.18 -16.04
N LYS A 61 -4.13 -10.51 -16.11
CA LYS A 61 -5.21 -11.34 -15.54
C LYS A 61 -4.70 -12.41 -14.59
N SER A 62 -3.48 -12.89 -14.79
CA SER A 62 -2.89 -13.93 -13.97
C SER A 62 -1.71 -13.40 -13.14
N LEU A 63 -1.42 -14.12 -12.06
CA LEU A 63 -0.31 -13.82 -11.16
C LEU A 63 0.72 -14.94 -11.23
N ARG A 64 2.02 -14.59 -11.21
CA ARG A 64 3.13 -15.53 -11.00
C ARG A 64 3.76 -15.31 -9.63
N LYS A 65 4.34 -16.37 -9.06
CA LYS A 65 5.05 -16.28 -7.78
C LYS A 65 6.36 -15.51 -7.94
N ASN A 66 6.64 -14.58 -7.03
CA ASN A 66 7.91 -13.88 -6.97
C ASN A 66 8.92 -14.65 -6.10
N VAL A 67 9.96 -15.20 -6.73
CA VAL A 67 11.04 -15.90 -6.00
C VAL A 67 11.95 -14.94 -5.23
N TYR A 68 11.87 -13.63 -5.47
CA TYR A 68 12.66 -12.61 -4.78
C TYR A 68 11.81 -11.73 -3.84
N SER A 69 10.62 -12.21 -3.46
CA SER A 69 9.71 -11.47 -2.59
C SER A 69 10.32 -11.16 -1.22
N TRP A 70 10.17 -9.90 -0.78
CA TRP A 70 10.60 -9.45 0.55
C TRP A 70 9.83 -10.14 1.67
N ASN A 71 8.61 -10.62 1.36
CA ASN A 71 7.80 -11.37 2.32
C ASN A 71 8.43 -12.70 2.77
N LYS A 72 9.52 -13.14 2.11
CA LYS A 72 10.32 -14.29 2.56
C LYS A 72 11.07 -14.02 3.86
N TYR A 73 11.41 -12.77 4.15
CA TYR A 73 12.27 -12.39 5.28
C TYR A 73 11.58 -11.45 6.28
N ALA A 74 10.55 -10.74 5.85
CA ALA A 74 9.81 -9.78 6.67
C ALA A 74 8.30 -9.90 6.47
N SER A 75 7.53 -9.39 7.42
CA SER A 75 6.12 -9.06 7.21
C SER A 75 6.05 -7.68 6.58
N VAL A 76 5.49 -7.56 5.38
CA VAL A 76 5.45 -6.31 4.61
C VAL A 76 4.02 -5.78 4.54
N VAL A 77 3.88 -4.48 4.79
CA VAL A 77 2.64 -3.71 4.78
C VAL A 77 2.72 -2.67 3.67
N PHE A 78 1.91 -2.81 2.63
CA PHE A 78 1.85 -1.84 1.54
C PHE A 78 0.74 -0.83 1.82
N ILE A 79 1.08 0.46 1.81
CA ILE A 79 0.19 1.54 2.23
C ILE A 79 -0.06 2.50 1.08
N GLU A 80 -1.32 2.71 0.73
CA GLU A 80 -1.69 3.73 -0.25
C GLU A 80 -1.89 5.08 0.44
N SER A 81 -1.14 6.09 0.00
CA SER A 81 -1.15 7.43 0.58
C SER A 81 -0.65 8.43 -0.47
N PRO A 82 -1.15 9.68 -0.49
CA PRO A 82 -2.24 10.24 0.33
C PRO A 82 -3.63 9.77 -0.12
N VAL A 83 -4.68 10.49 0.31
CA VAL A 83 -6.05 10.32 -0.19
C VAL A 83 -6.10 10.33 -1.72
N GLY A 84 -7.02 9.62 -2.36
CA GLY A 84 -7.09 9.60 -3.83
C GLY A 84 -6.00 8.79 -4.53
N VAL A 85 -5.07 8.17 -3.79
CA VAL A 85 -4.11 7.20 -4.34
C VAL A 85 -4.67 5.80 -4.28
N GLY A 86 -4.75 5.15 -5.44
CA GLY A 86 -5.27 3.79 -5.57
C GLY A 86 -6.69 3.66 -5.03
N TYR A 87 -6.85 2.85 -3.99
CA TYR A 87 -8.09 2.61 -3.26
C TYR A 87 -8.26 3.49 -2.02
N SER A 88 -7.33 4.39 -1.72
CA SER A 88 -7.52 5.37 -0.64
C SER A 88 -8.41 6.52 -1.12
N TYR A 89 -9.42 6.90 -0.34
CA TYR A 89 -10.43 7.88 -0.76
C TYR A 89 -10.91 8.77 0.38
N SER A 90 -11.53 9.89 0.00
CA SER A 90 -12.23 10.78 0.93
C SER A 90 -13.74 10.67 0.75
N LEU A 91 -14.47 10.62 1.87
CA LEU A 91 -15.94 10.65 1.86
C LEU A 91 -16.53 12.04 1.58
N ASN A 92 -15.75 13.11 1.78
CA ASN A 92 -16.20 14.49 1.56
C ASN A 92 -15.77 15.05 0.19
N GLY A 93 -15.12 14.23 -0.65
CA GLY A 93 -14.62 14.62 -1.97
C GLY A 93 -13.38 15.54 -1.97
N GLN A 94 -12.85 15.93 -0.80
CA GLN A 94 -11.63 16.71 -0.72
C GLN A 94 -10.42 15.81 -0.97
N ILE A 95 -9.70 16.07 -2.05
CA ILE A 95 -8.47 15.38 -2.42
C ILE A 95 -7.33 16.40 -2.29
N LYS A 96 -6.39 16.15 -1.36
CA LYS A 96 -5.20 16.97 -1.16
C LYS A 96 -3.97 16.14 -1.50
N ASN A 97 -3.60 16.13 -2.77
CA ASN A 97 -2.52 15.29 -3.30
C ASN A 97 -1.31 16.11 -3.76
N SER A 98 -1.18 17.35 -3.27
CA SER A 98 0.01 18.17 -3.56
C SER A 98 1.22 17.61 -2.80
N ASP A 99 2.37 17.56 -3.47
CA ASP A 99 3.67 17.19 -2.91
C ASP A 99 3.96 17.91 -1.58
N ASP A 100 3.51 19.16 -1.44
CA ASP A 100 3.71 19.99 -0.25
C ASP A 100 2.99 19.48 1.01
N ASN A 101 2.05 18.54 0.85
CA ASN A 101 1.24 17.99 1.96
C ASN A 101 1.50 16.49 2.20
N VAL A 102 2.37 15.85 1.43
CA VAL A 102 2.63 14.40 1.53
C VAL A 102 4.00 14.18 2.16
N ILE A 103 4.02 13.96 3.47
CA ILE A 103 5.23 13.53 4.18
C ILE A 103 5.44 12.05 3.88
N ILE A 104 6.33 11.75 2.95
CA ILE A 104 6.96 10.43 2.85
C ILE A 104 8.22 10.53 3.70
N PHE A 105 8.28 9.80 4.82
CA PHE A 105 9.52 9.68 5.59
C PHE A 105 10.55 8.98 4.69
N SER A 106 11.48 9.76 4.11
CA SER A 106 12.70 9.28 3.49
C SER A 106 13.79 9.07 4.52
#